data_AF-A0A8J7EC63-F1
#
_entry.id   AF-A0A8J7EC63-F1
#
_cell.length_a   1.000
_cell.length_b   1.000
_cell.length_c   1.000
_cell.angle_alpha   90.00
_cell.angle_beta   90.00
_cell.angle_gamma   90.00
#
_symmetry.space_group_name_H-M   'P 1'
#
loop_
_entity.id
_entity.type
_entity.pdbx_description
1 polymer ?
#
loop_
_entity_poly.entity_id
_entity_poly.type
_entity_poly.pdbx_seq_one_letter_code
_entity_poly.pdbx_strand_id
1 'polypeptide(L)' 'RVIRQQSATCPNCGQSLFNGEDVHIHHKTPRSQGGTNHSSNLVAVHLVCHSQLHR' A
#
# COMPACT_ATOMS: atom_id res chain seq x y z
N ARG A 1 8.37 5.68 6.30
CA ARG A 1 9.03 4.38 6.61
C ARG A 1 8.46 3.22 5.78
N VAL A 2 7.13 3.15 5.58
CA VAL A 2 6.43 2.08 4.83
C VAL A 2 7.04 1.81 3.44
N ILE A 3 7.18 2.84 2.58
CA ILE A 3 7.78 2.72 1.24
C ILE A 3 9.18 2.07 1.28
N ARG A 4 10.03 2.47 2.24
CA ARG A 4 11.38 1.91 2.38
C ARG A 4 11.36 0.44 2.85
N GLN A 5 10.37 0.06 3.66
CA GLN A 5 10.22 -1.32 4.16
C GLN A 5 9.78 -2.31 3.06
N GLN A 6 9.14 -1.81 2.00
CA GLN A 6 8.73 -2.60 0.84
C GLN A 6 9.62 -2.36 -0.40
N SER A 7 10.84 -1.84 -0.19
CA SER A 7 11.81 -1.58 -1.26
C SER A 7 11.29 -0.68 -2.38
N ALA A 8 10.37 0.23 -2.06
CA ALA A 8 9.67 1.09 -3.01
C ALA A 8 8.93 0.35 -4.14
N THR A 9 8.58 -0.92 -3.94
CA THR A 9 7.84 -1.74 -4.90
C THR A 9 6.38 -1.87 -4.48
N CYS A 10 5.46 -1.64 -5.40
CA CYS A 10 4.03 -1.88 -5.19
C CYS A 10 3.77 -3.38 -5.09
N PRO A 11 3.23 -3.91 -3.99
CA PRO A 11 2.96 -5.34 -3.83
C PRO A 11 1.83 -5.87 -4.71
N ASN A 12 0.96 -4.99 -5.22
CA ASN A 12 -0.19 -5.39 -6.04
C ASN A 12 0.21 -5.71 -7.47
N CYS A 13 1.10 -4.90 -8.07
CA CYS A 13 1.51 -5.04 -9.47
C CYS A 13 3.01 -5.39 -9.65
N GLY A 14 3.81 -5.34 -8.59
CA GLY A 14 5.25 -5.62 -8.64
C GLY A 14 6.12 -4.51 -9.24
N GLN A 15 5.54 -3.40 -9.68
CA GLN A 15 6.27 -2.26 -10.25
C GLN A 15 6.78 -1.30 -9.17
N SER A 16 7.74 -0.44 -9.55
CA SER A 16 8.16 0.69 -8.71
C SER A 16 6.96 1.60 -8.37
N LEU A 17 6.89 2.04 -7.12
CA LEU A 17 5.93 3.05 -6.66
C LEU A 17 6.12 4.41 -7.34
N PHE A 18 7.28 4.64 -7.96
CA PHE A 18 7.63 5.88 -8.64
C PHE A 18 7.51 5.72 -10.17
N ASN A 19 6.35 5.26 -10.65
CA ASN A 19 6.04 5.10 -12.08
C ASN A 19 5.25 6.30 -12.66
N GLY A 20 4.99 7.32 -11.85
CA GLY A 20 4.21 8.51 -12.24
C GLY A 20 2.78 8.54 -11.69
N GLU A 21 2.29 7.45 -11.08
CA GLU A 21 1.01 7.43 -10.38
C GLU A 21 1.13 7.96 -8.93
N ASP A 22 0.02 8.44 -8.39
CA ASP A 22 -0.07 8.78 -6.97
C ASP A 22 0.07 7.53 -6.10
N VAL A 23 0.81 7.68 -5.00
CA VAL A 23 1.05 6.60 -4.02
C VAL A 23 0.13 6.76 -2.82
N HIS A 24 -0.65 5.72 -2.55
CA HIS A 24 -1.61 5.66 -1.46
C HIS A 24 -1.16 4.63 -0.41
N ILE A 25 -1.56 4.84 0.84
CA ILE A 25 -1.33 3.89 1.93
C ILE A 25 -2.59 3.06 2.16
N HIS A 26 -2.42 1.74 2.10
CA HIS A 26 -3.44 0.74 2.35
C HIS A 26 -3.17 0.02 3.68
N HIS A 27 -4.25 -0.31 4.40
CA HIS A 27 -4.20 -1.18 5.58
C HIS A 27 -4.41 -2.63 5.17
N LYS A 28 -3.42 -3.51 5.40
CA LYS A 28 -3.52 -4.95 5.09
C LYS A 28 -4.68 -5.61 5.84
N THR A 29 -4.75 -5.35 7.15
CA THR A 29 -5.94 -5.60 7.95
C THR A 29 -6.73 -4.30 8.07
N PRO A 30 -8.00 -4.26 7.63
CA PRO A 30 -8.85 -3.07 7.76
C PRO A 30 -8.97 -2.60 9.21
N ARG A 31 -9.06 -1.27 9.43
CA ARG A 31 -9.24 -0.71 10.78
C ARG A 31 -10.52 -1.20 11.46
N SER A 32 -11.58 -1.46 10.70
CA SER A 32 -12.83 -2.03 11.21
C SER A 32 -12.67 -3.45 11.77
N GLN A 33 -11.61 -4.16 11.37
CA GLN A 33 -11.29 -5.52 11.82
C GLN A 33 -10.11 -5.52 12.83
N GLY A 34 -9.80 -4.37 13.44
CA GLY A 34 -8.69 -4.25 14.41
C GLY A 34 -7.34 -3.92 13.78
N GLY A 35 -7.30 -3.56 12.50
CA GLY A 35 -6.10 -3.10 11.82
C GLY A 35 -5.46 -1.88 12.47
N THR A 36 -4.14 -1.93 12.66
CA THR A 36 -3.37 -0.85 13.30
C THR A 36 -2.73 0.09 12.28
N ASN A 37 -2.27 1.25 12.72
CA ASN A 37 -1.45 2.17 11.92
C ASN A 37 0.04 1.87 12.00
N HIS A 38 0.43 0.71 12.55
CA HIS A 38 1.83 0.29 12.55
C HIS A 38 2.30 0.01 11.13
N SER A 39 3.54 0.35 10.82
CA SER A 39 4.10 0.18 9.48
C SER A 39 4.07 -1.28 9.00
N SER A 40 3.99 -2.25 9.91
CA SER A 40 3.78 -3.67 9.60
C SER A 40 2.43 -3.96 8.94
N ASN A 41 1.39 -3.22 9.30
CA ASN A 41 0.03 -3.33 8.76
C ASN A 41 -0.25 -2.36 7.61
N LEU A 42 0.66 -1.43 7.34
CA LEU A 42 0.53 -0.47 6.24
C LEU A 42 1.31 -0.94 5.03
N VAL A 43 0.80 -0.62 3.84
CA VAL A 43 1.52 -0.83 2.59
C VAL A 43 1.24 0.28 1.61
N ALA A 44 2.27 0.72 0.89
CA ALA A 44 2.14 1.70 -0.16
C ALA A 44 1.80 1.01 -1.49
N VAL A 45 0.82 1.53 -2.20
CA VAL A 45 0.34 1.03 -3.50
C VAL A 45 0.02 2.22 -4.40
N HIS A 46 -0.03 2.02 -5.71
CA HIS A 46 -0.52 3.06 -6.63
C HIS A 46 -2.01 3.33 -6.41
N LEU A 47 -2.50 4.50 -6.81
CA LEU A 47 -3.92 4.88 -6.74
C LEU A 47 -4.85 3.82 -7.39
N VAL A 48 -4.49 3.35 -8.59
CA VAL A 48 -5.29 2.34 -9.30
C VAL A 48 -5.23 1.00 -8.57
N CYS A 49 -4.04 0.59 -8.13
CA CYS A 49 -3.85 -0.63 -7.34
C CYS A 49 -4.62 -0.58 -6.01
N HIS A 50 -4.65 0.58 -5.35
CA HIS A 50 -5.43 0.78 -4.13
C HIS A 50 -6.91 0.56 -4.37
N SER A 51 -7.42 1.08 -5.49
CA SER A 51 -8.83 0.93 -5.87
C SER A 51 -9.19 -0.52 -6.18
N GLN A 52 -8.26 -1.33 -6.71
CA GLN A 52 -8.47 -2.75 -6.96
C GLN A 52 -8.60 -3.56 -5.66
N LEU A 53 -7.92 -3.15 -4.59
CA LEU A 53 -7.98 -3.84 -3.29
C LEU A 53 -9.30 -3.64 -2.53
N HIS A 54 -10.11 -2.65 -2.92
CA HIS A 54 -11.42 -2.35 -2.31
C HIS A 54 -12.61 -2.72 -3.21
N ARG A 55 -12.36 -3.40 -4.34
CA ARG A 55 -13.38 -3.97 -5.22
C ARG A 55 -13.64 -5.42 -4.83
#